data_AF-A0A7V3RPJ6-F1
#
_entry.id   AF-A0A7V3RPJ6-F1
#
_cell.length_a   1.000
_cell.length_b   1.000
_cell.length_c   1.000
_cell.angle_alpha   90.00
_cell.angle_beta   90.00
_cell.angle_gamma   90.00
#
_symmetry.space_group_name_H-M   'P 1'
#
loop_
_entity.id
_entity.type
_entity.pdbx_description
1 polymer ?
#
loop_
_entity_poly.entity_id
_entity_poly.type
_entity_poly.pdbx_seq_one_letter_code
_entity_poly.pdbx_strand_id
1 'polypeptide(L)'
;MRTTWAIVGLMLVGMLAGGCDKEEQASGQANGSTRNLNRGALHEAMVGKLEELATTLAKVKDQASAEKLAPKVTAIADELKKIGRQLQSLGSPTSQETRDLDQQYGARRKAALSAIETEGKRIEADAKLDAVGQALEQIRGGSGGADD
;
A
#
# COMPACT_ATOMS: atom_id res chain seq x y z
N MET A 1 -3.22 -17.18 18.69
CA MET A 1 -2.69 -17.92 17.52
C MET A 1 -1.79 -16.96 16.76
N ARG A 2 -0.50 -17.28 16.60
CA ARG A 2 0.53 -16.40 16.02
C ARG A 2 0.89 -16.94 14.64
N THR A 3 0.39 -16.33 13.57
CA THR A 3 0.63 -16.78 12.20
C THR A 3 1.16 -15.65 11.32
N THR A 4 2.45 -15.78 11.00
CA THR A 4 2.99 -15.72 9.63
C THR A 4 2.89 -14.39 8.86
N TRP A 5 3.85 -13.51 9.12
CA TRP A 5 4.17 -12.28 8.36
C TRP A 5 4.78 -12.52 6.95
N ALA A 6 4.39 -13.57 6.21
CA ALA A 6 5.17 -14.03 5.04
C ALA A 6 4.46 -14.00 3.67
N ILE A 7 3.47 -13.14 3.42
CA ILE A 7 2.73 -13.15 2.14
C ILE A 7 2.55 -11.75 1.52
N VAL A 8 3.62 -10.96 1.45
CA VAL A 8 3.62 -9.74 0.60
C VAL A 8 4.75 -9.75 -0.44
N GLY A 9 5.68 -10.72 -0.36
CA GLY A 9 6.85 -10.77 -1.25
C GLY A 9 6.68 -11.51 -2.59
N LEU A 10 5.55 -12.20 -2.82
CA LEU A 10 5.47 -13.25 -3.85
C LEU A 10 4.51 -12.94 -5.02
N MET A 11 4.49 -11.70 -5.52
CA MET A 11 3.78 -11.38 -6.78
C MET A 11 4.64 -10.67 -7.84
N LEU A 12 5.95 -10.53 -7.63
CA LEU A 12 6.82 -9.75 -8.52
C LEU A 12 7.88 -10.55 -9.29
N VAL A 13 7.84 -11.89 -9.28
CA VAL A 13 8.90 -12.75 -9.88
C VAL A 13 8.43 -13.54 -11.12
N GLY A 14 7.20 -13.36 -11.59
CA GLY A 14 6.58 -14.26 -12.58
C GLY A 14 6.74 -13.96 -14.08
N MET A 15 7.38 -12.86 -14.52
CA MET A 15 7.34 -12.47 -15.94
C MET A 15 8.71 -12.05 -16.50
N LEU A 16 9.67 -12.98 -16.54
CA LEU A 16 10.96 -12.78 -17.23
C LEU A 16 11.34 -13.91 -18.20
N ALA A 17 10.39 -14.74 -18.63
CA ALA A 17 10.65 -15.74 -19.66
C ALA A 17 9.56 -15.73 -20.74
N GLY A 18 9.80 -15.00 -21.83
CA GLY A 18 8.99 -15.14 -23.03
C GLY A 18 9.10 -13.98 -24.04
N GLY A 19 10.06 -14.09 -24.96
CA GLY A 19 9.86 -13.66 -26.35
C GLY A 19 10.21 -12.22 -26.74
N CYS A 20 11.28 -12.08 -27.53
CA CYS A 20 11.43 -11.00 -28.52
C CYS A 20 10.38 -11.12 -29.65
N ASP A 21 10.21 -10.02 -30.37
CA ASP A 21 9.50 -9.82 -31.66
C ASP A 21 7.97 -9.69 -31.64
N LYS A 22 7.48 -8.43 -31.59
CA LYS A 22 6.78 -7.80 -32.73
C LYS A 22 6.47 -6.32 -32.46
N GLU A 23 6.95 -5.44 -33.33
CA GLU A 23 6.35 -4.13 -33.59
C GLU A 23 4.87 -4.32 -33.93
N GLU A 24 3.95 -3.80 -33.10
CA GLU A 24 2.67 -3.27 -33.57
C GLU A 24 1.98 -2.38 -32.51
N GLN A 25 1.33 -1.33 -33.00
CA GLN A 25 0.37 -0.44 -32.34
C GLN A 25 0.89 0.84 -31.69
N ALA A 26 1.39 1.71 -32.58
CA ALA A 26 1.08 3.14 -32.52
C ALA A 26 -0.43 3.39 -32.66
N SER A 27 -1.18 3.19 -31.57
CA SER A 27 -2.55 3.71 -31.39
C SER A 27 -2.96 3.71 -29.91
N GLY A 28 -2.11 4.29 -29.04
CA GLY A 28 -2.40 4.40 -27.60
C GLY A 28 -2.04 5.75 -26.96
N GLN A 29 -1.43 6.65 -27.73
CA GLN A 29 -0.66 7.78 -27.18
C GLN A 29 -1.52 8.86 -26.50
N ALA A 30 -2.78 9.02 -26.88
CA ALA A 30 -3.69 9.95 -26.20
C ALA A 30 -4.24 9.40 -24.87
N ASN A 31 -4.39 8.07 -24.75
CA ASN A 31 -4.94 7.45 -23.55
C ASN A 31 -3.85 7.08 -22.54
N GLY A 32 -2.60 6.90 -22.99
CA GLY A 32 -1.44 6.62 -22.15
C GLY A 32 -1.00 7.80 -21.28
N SER A 33 -0.97 9.02 -21.81
CA SER A 33 -0.54 10.20 -21.05
C SER A 33 -1.50 10.56 -19.91
N THR A 34 -2.82 10.46 -20.11
CA THR A 34 -3.81 10.70 -19.05
C THR A 34 -3.83 9.58 -18.01
N ARG A 35 -3.67 8.31 -18.43
CA ARG A 35 -3.52 7.18 -17.49
C ARG A 35 -2.27 7.30 -16.64
N ASN A 36 -1.16 7.74 -17.23
CA ASN A 36 0.11 7.89 -16.55
C ASN A 36 0.07 9.04 -15.52
N LEU A 37 -0.51 10.20 -15.87
CA LEU A 37 -0.75 11.30 -14.93
C LEU A 37 -1.65 10.88 -13.74
N ASN A 38 -2.72 10.14 -14.01
CA ASN A 38 -3.61 9.63 -12.96
C ASN A 38 -2.92 8.57 -12.09
N ARG A 39 -2.09 7.68 -12.67
CA ARG A 39 -1.36 6.66 -11.92
C ARG A 39 -0.30 7.29 -11.01
N GLY A 40 0.49 8.23 -11.52
CA GLY A 40 1.49 8.95 -10.73
C GLY A 40 0.87 9.66 -9.51
N ALA A 41 -0.23 10.40 -9.72
CA ALA A 41 -0.95 11.06 -8.63
C ALA A 41 -1.51 10.07 -7.59
N LEU A 42 -2.04 8.92 -8.02
CA LEU A 42 -2.50 7.88 -7.11
C LEU A 42 -1.35 7.22 -6.33
N HIS A 43 -0.18 7.04 -6.94
CA HIS A 43 1.02 6.56 -6.25
C HIS A 43 1.54 7.57 -5.22
N GLU A 44 1.60 8.86 -5.55
CA GLU A 44 1.95 9.91 -4.59
C GLU A 44 0.95 9.94 -3.42
N ALA A 45 -0.36 9.89 -3.71
CA ALA A 45 -1.39 9.83 -2.67
C ALA A 45 -1.24 8.59 -1.78
N MET A 46 -0.94 7.42 -2.36
CA MET A 46 -0.67 6.20 -1.60
C MET A 46 0.54 6.37 -0.69
N VAL A 47 1.66 6.89 -1.20
CA VAL A 47 2.87 7.11 -0.40
C VAL A 47 2.61 8.11 0.71
N GLY A 48 1.93 9.22 0.44
CA GLY A 48 1.54 10.19 1.46
C GLY A 48 0.67 9.57 2.56
N LYS A 49 -0.24 8.66 2.21
CA LYS A 49 -1.06 7.94 3.20
C LYS A 49 -0.28 6.92 4.02
N LEU A 50 0.73 6.27 3.43
CA LEU A 50 1.66 5.41 4.19
C LEU A 50 2.50 6.23 5.17
N GLU A 51 3.00 7.40 4.76
CA GLU A 51 3.74 8.33 5.64
C GLU A 51 2.85 8.87 6.77
N GLU A 52 1.59 9.20 6.46
CA GLU A 52 0.59 9.62 7.46
C GLU A 52 0.29 8.50 8.46
N LEU A 53 0.14 7.26 7.97
CA LEU A 53 -0.05 6.08 8.82
C LEU A 53 1.14 5.88 9.75
N ALA A 54 2.37 5.85 9.21
CA ALA A 54 3.60 5.72 9.99
C ALA A 54 3.67 6.76 11.11
N THR A 55 3.41 8.02 10.78
CA THR A 55 3.41 9.14 11.72
C THR A 55 2.31 9.00 12.78
N THR A 56 1.15 8.47 12.40
CA THR A 56 0.03 8.25 13.33
C THR A 56 0.35 7.12 14.31
N LEU A 57 0.88 6.00 13.83
CA LEU A 57 1.28 4.88 14.69
C LEU A 57 2.40 5.27 15.67
N ALA A 58 3.37 6.07 15.21
CA ALA A 58 4.44 6.58 16.06
C ALA A 58 3.94 7.44 17.24
N LYS A 59 2.73 8.01 17.16
CA LYS A 59 2.10 8.79 18.24
C LYS A 59 1.35 7.94 19.26
N VAL A 60 1.12 6.66 18.98
CA VAL A 60 0.42 5.74 19.89
C VAL A 60 1.39 5.25 20.96
N LYS A 61 1.43 5.91 22.12
CA LYS A 61 2.36 5.59 23.22
C LYS A 61 1.73 4.83 24.37
N ASP A 62 0.40 4.88 24.46
CA ASP A 62 -0.39 4.37 25.57
C ASP A 62 -1.82 4.09 25.11
N GLN A 63 -2.62 3.49 26.00
CA GLN A 63 -4.00 3.13 25.71
C GLN A 63 -4.88 4.34 25.32
N ALA A 64 -4.72 5.49 25.99
CA ALA A 64 -5.53 6.67 25.70
C ALA A 64 -5.24 7.25 24.30
N SER A 65 -3.96 7.30 23.92
CA SER A 65 -3.54 7.68 22.56
C SER A 65 -3.96 6.64 21.53
N ALA A 66 -3.96 5.34 21.87
CA ALA A 66 -4.47 4.29 21.00
C ALA A 66 -5.97 4.47 20.71
N GLU A 67 -6.79 4.62 21.74
CA GLU A 67 -8.25 4.83 21.60
C GLU A 67 -8.55 6.09 20.78
N LYS A 68 -7.81 7.17 21.01
CA LYS A 68 -7.97 8.44 20.28
C LYS A 68 -7.56 8.34 18.81
N LEU A 69 -6.51 7.59 18.50
CA LEU A 69 -5.93 7.53 17.15
C LEU A 69 -6.44 6.35 16.32
N ALA A 70 -7.02 5.33 16.93
CA ALA A 70 -7.68 4.21 16.23
C ALA A 70 -8.62 4.66 15.09
N PRO A 71 -9.57 5.61 15.28
CA PRO A 71 -10.45 6.03 14.18
C PRO A 71 -9.68 6.68 13.02
N LYS A 72 -8.56 7.38 13.32
CA LYS A 72 -7.71 7.95 12.28
C LYS A 72 -6.95 6.86 11.52
N VAL A 73 -6.47 5.83 12.20
CA VAL A 73 -5.83 4.67 11.55
C VAL A 73 -6.81 3.97 10.61
N THR A 74 -8.06 3.76 11.04
CA THR A 74 -9.14 3.21 10.19
C THR A 74 -9.44 4.10 8.99
N ALA A 75 -9.53 5.42 9.17
CA ALA A 75 -9.78 6.33 8.04
C ALA A 75 -8.66 6.26 6.97
N ILE A 76 -7.40 6.23 7.42
CA ILE A 76 -6.24 6.10 6.51
C ILE A 76 -6.27 4.74 5.80
N ALA A 77 -6.65 3.67 6.50
CA ALA A 77 -6.83 2.34 5.91
C ALA A 77 -7.83 2.33 4.76
N ASP A 78 -8.99 2.97 4.95
CA ASP A 78 -10.05 3.02 3.95
C ASP A 78 -9.64 3.83 2.73
N GLU A 79 -8.90 4.92 2.93
CA GLU A 79 -8.32 5.70 1.83
C GLU A 79 -7.27 4.90 1.05
N LEU A 80 -6.38 4.17 1.73
CA LEU A 80 -5.41 3.28 1.08
C LEU A 80 -6.13 2.18 0.26
N LYS A 81 -7.19 1.57 0.80
CA LYS A 81 -8.02 0.60 0.06
C LYS A 81 -8.67 1.24 -1.17
N LYS A 82 -9.20 2.46 -1.04
CA LYS A 82 -9.80 3.21 -2.16
C LYS A 82 -8.77 3.50 -3.26
N ILE A 83 -7.59 4.00 -2.89
CA ILE A 83 -6.49 4.26 -3.83
C ILE A 83 -6.05 2.96 -4.51
N GLY A 84 -5.94 1.85 -3.76
CA GLY A 84 -5.62 0.52 -4.30
C GLY A 84 -6.62 0.05 -5.36
N ARG A 85 -7.93 0.20 -5.10
CA ARG A 85 -8.98 -0.11 -6.10
C ARG A 85 -8.88 0.77 -7.34
N GLN A 86 -8.59 2.07 -7.16
CA GLN A 86 -8.38 2.98 -8.29
C GLN A 86 -7.15 2.56 -9.12
N LEU A 87 -6.03 2.23 -8.49
CA LEU A 87 -4.83 1.72 -9.17
C LEU A 87 -5.10 0.40 -9.91
N GLN A 88 -5.86 -0.51 -9.30
CA GLN A 88 -6.26 -1.78 -9.92
C GLN A 88 -7.13 -1.55 -11.17
N SER A 89 -8.05 -0.58 -11.12
CA SER A 89 -8.89 -0.23 -12.28
C SER A 89 -8.12 0.31 -13.48
N LEU A 90 -6.89 0.82 -13.27
CA LEU A 90 -6.00 1.27 -14.34
C LEU A 90 -5.21 0.11 -14.99
N GLY A 91 -5.32 -1.11 -14.48
CA GLY A 91 -4.53 -2.27 -14.88
C GLY A 91 -3.10 -2.27 -14.32
N SER A 92 -2.30 -3.25 -14.72
CA SER A 92 -0.88 -3.32 -14.35
C SER A 92 -0.07 -2.21 -15.04
N PRO A 93 0.88 -1.56 -14.35
CA PRO A 93 1.80 -0.64 -15.00
C PRO A 93 2.71 -1.38 -15.98
N THR A 94 3.11 -0.69 -17.04
CA THR A 94 4.18 -1.16 -17.95
C THR A 94 5.53 -1.22 -17.23
N SER A 95 6.52 -1.87 -17.84
CA SER A 95 7.89 -1.92 -17.29
C SER A 95 8.52 -0.53 -17.15
N GLN A 96 8.26 0.37 -18.09
CA GLN A 96 8.77 1.74 -18.03
C GLN A 96 8.10 2.52 -16.90
N GLU A 97 6.75 2.48 -16.82
CA GLU A 97 6.01 3.13 -15.73
C GLU A 97 6.45 2.60 -14.37
N THR A 98 6.69 1.29 -14.24
CA THR A 98 7.18 0.70 -12.99
C THR A 98 8.53 1.29 -12.57
N ARG A 99 9.46 1.46 -13.51
CA ARG A 99 10.76 2.08 -13.24
C ARG A 99 10.61 3.56 -12.84
N ASP A 100 9.80 4.31 -13.56
CA ASP A 100 9.58 5.74 -13.28
C ASP A 100 8.94 5.94 -11.89
N LEU A 101 7.94 5.11 -11.56
CA LEU A 101 7.28 5.12 -10.25
C LEU A 101 8.23 4.68 -9.12
N ASP A 102 9.09 3.69 -9.36
CA ASP A 102 10.06 3.27 -8.36
C ASP A 102 11.17 4.30 -8.15
N GLN A 103 11.64 4.93 -9.23
CA GLN A 103 12.62 6.01 -9.15
C GLN A 103 12.07 7.23 -8.41
N GLN A 104 10.81 7.62 -8.65
CA GLN A 104 10.21 8.77 -7.96
C GLN A 104 9.80 8.46 -6.52
N TYR A 105 9.20 7.29 -6.28
CA TYR A 105 8.48 7.02 -5.04
C TYR A 105 9.02 5.84 -4.24
N GLY A 106 9.86 4.99 -4.82
CA GLY A 106 10.31 3.72 -4.23
C GLY A 106 11.01 3.88 -2.90
N ALA A 107 11.91 4.87 -2.77
CA ALA A 107 12.62 5.15 -1.52
C ALA A 107 11.68 5.60 -0.40
N ARG A 108 10.80 6.59 -0.68
CA ARG A 108 9.79 7.07 0.28
C ARG A 108 8.83 5.97 0.68
N ARG A 109 8.31 5.22 -0.28
CA ARG A 109 7.45 4.06 -0.06
C ARG A 109 8.11 3.05 0.86
N LYS A 110 9.36 2.67 0.59
CA LYS A 110 10.11 1.70 1.40
C LYS A 110 10.35 2.20 2.82
N ALA A 111 10.72 3.48 2.98
CA ALA A 111 10.91 4.10 4.30
C ALA A 111 9.60 4.11 5.10
N ALA A 112 8.49 4.53 4.49
CA ALA A 112 7.19 4.55 5.14
C ALA A 112 6.73 3.15 5.56
N LEU A 113 6.87 2.15 4.69
CA LEU A 113 6.53 0.75 5.00
C LEU A 113 7.39 0.20 6.15
N SER A 114 8.69 0.48 6.15
CA SER A 114 9.60 0.07 7.22
C SER A 114 9.22 0.70 8.57
N ALA A 115 8.82 1.97 8.57
CA ALA A 115 8.32 2.66 9.76
C ALA A 115 7.00 2.07 10.25
N ILE A 116 6.04 1.79 9.35
CA ILE A 116 4.78 1.11 9.69
C ILE A 116 5.05 -0.26 10.30
N GLU A 117 5.94 -1.06 9.71
CA GLU A 117 6.28 -2.39 10.22
C GLU A 117 6.88 -2.30 11.63
N THR A 118 7.80 -1.36 11.85
CA THR A 118 8.45 -1.15 13.15
C THR A 118 7.43 -0.76 14.23
N GLU A 119 6.58 0.23 13.95
CA GLU A 119 5.56 0.67 14.89
C GLU A 119 4.43 -0.36 15.07
N GLY A 120 4.06 -1.06 14.00
CA GLY A 120 3.08 -2.14 14.04
C GLY A 120 3.53 -3.27 14.98
N LYS A 121 4.78 -3.71 14.87
CA LYS A 121 5.37 -4.71 15.79
C LYS A 121 5.39 -4.22 17.24
N ARG A 122 5.69 -2.95 17.47
CA ARG A 122 5.66 -2.35 18.81
C ARG A 122 4.24 -2.35 19.39
N ILE A 123 3.24 -1.98 18.60
CA ILE A 123 1.83 -1.98 19.00
C ILE A 123 1.34 -3.40 19.27
N GLU A 124 1.63 -4.36 18.38
CA GLU A 124 1.27 -5.78 18.57
C GLU A 124 1.89 -6.40 19.83
N ALA A 125 3.07 -5.93 20.24
CA ALA A 125 3.75 -6.40 21.44
C ALA A 125 3.16 -5.85 22.74
N ASP A 126 2.38 -4.76 22.68
CA ASP A 126 1.75 -4.13 23.84
C ASP A 126 0.23 -4.32 23.81
N ALA A 127 -0.25 -5.28 24.60
CA ALA A 127 -1.68 -5.61 24.68
C ALA A 127 -2.58 -4.43 25.10
N LYS A 128 -2.03 -3.35 25.67
CA LYS A 128 -2.80 -2.15 26.01
C LYS A 128 -3.12 -1.28 24.80
N LEU A 129 -2.48 -1.53 23.65
CA LEU A 129 -2.65 -0.77 22.41
C LEU A 129 -3.58 -1.47 21.42
N ASP A 130 -4.37 -2.44 21.90
CA ASP A 130 -5.22 -3.34 21.10
C ASP A 130 -6.20 -2.59 20.18
N ALA A 131 -6.73 -1.44 20.61
CA ALA A 131 -7.62 -0.63 19.77
C ALA A 131 -7.00 -0.25 18.42
N VAL A 132 -5.70 0.06 18.39
CA VAL A 132 -4.97 0.32 17.15
C VAL A 132 -4.53 -0.98 16.47
N GLY A 133 -4.19 -2.01 17.25
CA GLY A 133 -3.90 -3.35 16.73
C GLY A 133 -5.05 -3.90 15.87
N GLN A 134 -6.29 -3.83 16.36
CA GLN A 134 -7.48 -4.23 15.62
C GLN A 134 -7.69 -3.41 14.34
N ALA A 135 -7.46 -2.10 14.39
CA ALA A 135 -7.56 -1.24 13.21
C ALA A 135 -6.50 -1.61 12.13
N LEU A 136 -5.29 -1.98 12.56
CA LEU A 136 -4.24 -2.49 11.66
C LEU A 136 -4.59 -3.88 11.10
N GLU A 137 -5.22 -4.74 11.89
CA GLU A 137 -5.65 -6.07 11.45
C GLU A 137 -6.71 -5.98 10.34
N GLN A 138 -7.60 -4.98 10.37
CA GLN A 138 -8.54 -4.70 9.28
C GLN A 138 -7.87 -4.23 7.98
N ILE A 139 -6.67 -3.68 8.05
CA ILE A 139 -5.83 -3.38 6.87
C ILE A 139 -5.29 -4.69 6.30
N ARG A 140 -4.81 -5.58 7.18
CA ARG A 140 -4.19 -6.87 6.80
C ARG A 140 -5.20 -7.88 6.28
N GLY A 141 -6.35 -8.01 6.94
CA GLY A 141 -7.40 -8.99 6.64
C GLY A 141 -8.40 -8.56 5.57
N GLY A 142 -8.38 -7.30 5.13
CA GLY A 142 -9.32 -6.75 4.14
C GLY A 142 -9.21 -7.31 2.72
N SER A 143 -8.42 -8.37 2.50
CA SER A 143 -8.34 -9.10 1.22
C SER A 143 -9.17 -10.39 1.20
N GLY A 144 -9.91 -10.74 2.26
CA GLY A 144 -10.59 -12.04 2.41
C GLY A 144 -12.09 -12.01 2.68
N GLY A 145 -12.77 -10.87 2.48
CA GLY A 145 -14.23 -10.75 2.62
C GLY A 145 -14.92 -10.59 1.27
N ALA A 146 -14.65 -11.50 0.34
CA ALA A 146 -15.60 -11.82 -0.73
C ALA A 146 -16.19 -13.19 -0.35
N ASP A 147 -17.49 -13.37 -0.57
CA ASP A 147 -18.29 -14.58 -0.35
C ASP A 147 -18.96 -14.70 1.03
N ASP A 148 -20.04 -13.92 1.20
CA ASP A 148 -21.35 -14.44 1.66
C ASP A 148 -22.34 -14.29 0.49
#